data_AF-A0A653CIT8-F1
#
_entry.id   AF-A0A653CIT8-F1
#
_cell.length_a   1.000
_cell.length_b   1.000
_cell.length_c   1.000
_cell.angle_alpha   90.00
_cell.angle_beta   90.00
_cell.angle_gamma   90.00
#
_symmetry.space_group_name_H-M   'P 1'
#
loop_
_entity.id
_entity.type
_entity.pdbx_description
1 polymer ?
#
loop_
_entity_poly.entity_id
_entity_poly.type
_entity_poly.pdbx_seq_one_letter_code
_entity_poly.pdbx_strand_id
1 'polypeptide(L)'
;MIMIPWLSTQREWIVLIVNLTALMTALSCGISKLDHVRNDRIREIMNVESTILDTIERKRLLWFGHLQRMPSTRWPKRIWQWTPNQRRKRGRPPRCWKDDVMDSMAARGLNEGDWNDRSRWKLGSERRRQP
;
A
#
# COMPACT_ATOMS: atom_id res chain seq x y z
N MET A 1 12.09 7.41 24.89
CA MET A 1 11.87 6.08 24.30
C MET A 1 10.45 6.03 23.76
N ILE A 2 10.25 6.35 22.47
CA ILE A 2 8.91 6.48 21.89
C ILE A 2 8.48 5.10 21.37
N MET A 3 7.49 4.54 22.03
CA MET A 3 6.89 3.24 21.76
C MET A 3 6.06 3.34 20.48
N ILE A 4 6.58 2.87 19.35
CA ILE A 4 5.86 2.84 18.07
C ILE A 4 4.87 1.66 18.13
N PRO A 5 3.53 1.88 18.11
CA PRO A 5 2.55 0.80 18.18
C PRO A 5 2.50 0.01 16.87
N TRP A 6 2.86 -1.28 16.94
CA TRP A 6 2.89 -2.20 15.80
C TRP A 6 1.58 -3.03 15.75
N LEU A 7 0.87 -2.92 14.63
CA LEU A 7 0.07 -3.97 13.96
C LEU A 7 -1.45 -4.19 14.13
N SER A 8 -2.21 -3.38 14.89
CA SER A 8 -3.70 -3.46 14.85
C SER A 8 -4.34 -2.40 13.94
N THR A 9 -3.61 -1.34 13.57
CA THR A 9 -4.22 -0.06 13.16
C THR A 9 -4.06 0.26 11.67
N GLN A 10 -3.44 -0.59 10.84
CA GLN A 10 -3.16 -0.20 9.45
C GLN A 10 -4.43 -0.05 8.60
N ARG A 11 -5.48 -0.86 8.86
CA ARG A 11 -6.78 -0.72 8.18
C ARG A 11 -7.54 0.53 8.60
N GLU A 12 -7.53 0.86 9.88
CA GLU A 12 -8.20 2.05 10.41
C GLU A 12 -7.55 3.33 9.89
N TRP A 13 -6.22 3.39 9.84
CA TRP A 13 -5.50 4.50 9.21
C TRP A 13 -5.77 4.62 7.72
N ILE A 14 -5.87 3.49 6.99
CA ILE A 14 -6.23 3.51 5.56
C ILE A 14 -7.62 4.09 5.37
N VAL A 15 -8.61 3.65 6.16
CA VAL A 15 -9.98 4.19 6.10
C VAL A 15 -10.00 5.67 6.45
N LEU A 16 -9.27 6.10 7.48
CA LEU A 16 -9.15 7.51 7.86
C LEU A 16 -8.51 8.36 6.76
N ILE A 17 -7.43 7.88 6.13
CA ILE A 17 -6.76 8.59 5.02
C ILE A 17 -7.68 8.67 3.80
N VAL A 18 -8.40 7.59 3.48
CA VAL A 18 -9.40 7.58 2.40
C VAL A 18 -10.52 8.58 2.67
N ASN A 19 -11.04 8.63 3.89
CA ASN A 19 -12.07 9.59 4.28
C ASN A 19 -11.55 11.03 4.28
N LEU A 20 -10.35 11.28 4.80
CA LEU A 20 -9.75 12.62 4.84
C LEU A 20 -9.51 13.19 3.44
N THR A 21 -8.90 12.42 2.54
CA THR A 21 -8.66 12.87 1.16
C THR A 21 -9.95 13.11 0.38
N ALA A 22 -10.98 12.28 0.57
CA ALA A 22 -12.30 12.50 -0.01
C ALA A 22 -12.92 13.82 0.50
N LEU A 23 -12.77 14.13 1.79
CA LEU A 23 -13.25 15.39 2.35
C LEU A 23 -12.46 16.61 1.87
N MET A 24 -11.13 16.50 1.79
CA MET A 24 -10.31 17.60 1.28
C MET A 24 -10.62 17.91 -0.19
N THR A 25 -10.80 16.88 -1.03
CA THR A 25 -11.17 17.05 -2.44
C THR A 25 -12.59 17.57 -2.63
N ALA A 26 -13.55 17.07 -1.84
CA ALA A 26 -14.92 17.58 -1.83
C ALA A 26 -14.98 19.07 -1.45
N LEU A 27 -14.25 19.46 -0.40
CA LEU A 27 -14.21 20.85 0.06
C LEU A 27 -13.61 21.79 -1.01
N SER A 28 -12.57 21.35 -1.73
CA SER A 28 -12.02 22.12 -2.86
C SER A 28 -13.00 22.30 -4.01
N CYS A 29 -13.98 21.40 -4.16
CA CYS A 29 -15.08 21.52 -5.12
C CYS A 29 -16.31 22.25 -4.58
N GLY A 30 -16.28 22.75 -3.33
CA GLY A 30 -17.43 23.36 -2.67
C GLY A 30 -18.52 22.37 -2.23
N ILE A 31 -18.20 21.08 -2.17
CA ILE A 31 -19.13 20.01 -1.79
C ILE A 31 -18.97 19.72 -0.30
N SER A 32 -20.07 19.83 0.42
CA SER A 32 -20.19 19.52 1.84
C SER A 32 -20.61 18.06 2.07
N LYS A 33 -20.45 17.56 3.30
CA LYS A 33 -20.98 16.24 3.67
C LYS A 33 -22.51 16.16 3.56
N LEU A 34 -23.20 17.29 3.69
CA LEU A 34 -24.67 17.38 3.62
C LEU A 34 -25.20 17.21 2.20
N ASP A 35 -24.34 17.33 1.19
CA ASP A 35 -24.73 17.11 -0.21
C ASP A 35 -24.84 15.61 -0.53
N HIS A 36 -24.46 14.73 0.41
CA HIS A 36 -24.52 13.27 0.28
C HIS A 36 -23.92 12.73 -1.05
N VAL A 37 -22.96 13.46 -1.61
CA VAL A 37 -22.32 13.11 -2.88
C VAL A 37 -21.39 11.92 -2.66
N ARG A 38 -21.48 10.93 -3.56
CA ARG A 38 -20.60 9.76 -3.54
C ARG A 38 -19.15 10.17 -3.83
N ASN A 39 -18.22 9.50 -3.16
CA ASN A 39 -16.77 9.68 -3.38
C ASN A 39 -16.35 9.44 -4.84
N ASP A 40 -17.05 8.55 -5.57
CA ASP A 40 -16.82 8.32 -7.00
C ASP A 40 -17.05 9.59 -7.83
N ARG A 41 -18.16 10.30 -7.55
CA ARG A 41 -18.50 11.54 -8.25
C ARG A 41 -17.52 12.67 -7.96
N ILE A 42 -17.06 12.78 -6.70
CA ILE A 42 -16.03 13.77 -6.32
C ILE A 42 -14.71 13.49 -7.07
N ARG A 43 -14.35 12.21 -7.24
CA ARG A 43 -13.16 11.81 -8.01
C ARG A 43 -13.29 12.12 -9.50
N GLU A 44 -14.46 11.92 -10.09
CA GLU A 44 -14.73 12.30 -11.48
C GLU A 44 -14.55 13.80 -11.69
N ILE A 45 -15.12 14.63 -10.81
CA ILE A 45 -15.01 16.09 -10.88
C ILE A 45 -13.54 16.53 -10.78
N MET A 46 -12.78 15.91 -9.89
CA MET A 46 -11.36 16.22 -9.67
C MET A 46 -10.42 15.54 -10.68
N ASN A 47 -10.95 14.76 -11.62
CA ASN A 47 -10.19 13.98 -12.60
C ASN A 47 -9.07 13.11 -11.97
N VAL A 48 -9.34 12.52 -10.80
CA VAL A 48 -8.37 11.71 -10.05
C VAL A 48 -8.52 10.24 -10.45
N GLU A 49 -7.61 9.76 -11.31
CA GLU A 49 -7.66 8.37 -11.81
C GLU A 49 -7.11 7.33 -10.81
N SER A 50 -6.18 7.72 -9.95
CA SER A 50 -5.50 6.79 -9.02
C SER A 50 -6.10 6.84 -7.62
N THR A 51 -6.41 5.68 -7.06
CA THR A 51 -6.88 5.58 -5.68
C THR A 51 -5.71 5.67 -4.69
N ILE A 52 -6.04 5.94 -3.43
CA ILE A 52 -5.05 5.89 -2.35
C ILE A 52 -4.49 4.48 -2.19
N LEU A 53 -5.32 3.46 -2.38
CA LEU A 53 -4.89 2.06 -2.33
C LEU A 53 -3.80 1.81 -3.37
N ASP A 54 -3.96 2.32 -4.58
CA ASP A 54 -2.92 2.24 -5.63
C ASP A 54 -1.62 2.91 -5.18
N THR A 55 -1.71 4.07 -4.52
CA THR A 55 -0.53 4.79 -4.00
C THR A 55 0.17 4.00 -2.91
N ILE A 56 -0.59 3.37 -2.01
CA ILE A 56 -0.07 2.54 -0.92
C ILE A 56 0.62 1.30 -1.49
N GLU A 57 0.00 0.61 -2.44
CA GLU A 57 0.56 -0.56 -3.10
C GLU A 57 1.85 -0.21 -3.85
N ARG A 58 1.86 0.90 -4.59
CA ARG A 58 3.07 1.39 -5.26
C ARG A 58 4.20 1.64 -4.28
N LYS A 59 3.93 2.40 -3.19
CA LYS A 59 4.93 2.68 -2.15
C LYS A 59 5.44 1.39 -1.49
N ARG A 60 4.55 0.42 -1.25
CA ARG A 60 4.89 -0.89 -0.71
C ARG A 60 5.85 -1.64 -1.63
N LEU A 61 5.57 -1.69 -2.94
CA LEU A 61 6.44 -2.34 -3.92
C LEU A 61 7.78 -1.62 -4.08
N LEU A 62 7.80 -0.28 -4.12
CA LEU A 62 9.04 0.50 -4.17
C LEU A 62 9.93 0.20 -2.95
N TRP A 63 9.34 0.18 -1.76
CA TRP A 63 10.05 -0.19 -0.54
C TRP A 63 10.54 -1.64 -0.59
N PHE A 64 9.73 -2.57 -1.09
CA PHE A 64 10.12 -3.98 -1.22
C PHE A 64 11.29 -4.18 -2.19
N GLY A 65 11.28 -3.53 -3.35
CA GLY A 65 12.42 -3.58 -4.27
C GLY A 65 13.68 -2.93 -3.68
N HIS A 66 13.53 -1.89 -2.86
CA HIS A 66 14.67 -1.35 -2.09
C HIS A 66 15.18 -2.36 -1.07
N LEU A 67 14.29 -2.98 -0.29
CA LEU A 67 14.61 -4.03 0.67
C LEU A 67 15.35 -5.18 -0.01
N GLN A 68 14.89 -5.64 -1.17
CA GLN A 68 15.50 -6.78 -1.86
C GLN A 68 16.93 -6.50 -2.31
N ARG A 69 17.23 -5.26 -2.70
CA ARG A 69 18.60 -4.80 -3.06
C ARG A 69 19.50 -4.49 -1.86
N MET A 70 18.95 -4.39 -0.65
CA MET A 70 19.78 -4.20 0.54
C MET A 70 20.63 -5.45 0.82
N PRO A 71 21.85 -5.27 1.36
CA PRO A 71 22.66 -6.40 1.81
C PRO A 71 21.96 -7.15 2.96
N SER A 72 22.16 -8.47 3.00
CA SER A 72 21.56 -9.37 4.00
C SER A 72 22.00 -9.11 5.44
N THR A 73 23.06 -8.34 5.65
CA THR A 73 23.55 -7.93 6.97
C THR A 73 22.61 -6.92 7.67
N ARG A 74 21.79 -6.19 6.90
CA ARG A 74 20.89 -5.14 7.41
C ARG A 74 19.69 -5.73 8.13
N TRP A 75 19.34 -5.18 9.29
CA TRP A 75 18.19 -5.61 10.10
C TRP A 75 16.86 -5.73 9.34
N PRO A 76 16.43 -4.75 8.49
CA PRO A 76 15.19 -4.88 7.75
C PRO A 76 15.12 -6.14 6.88
N LYS A 77 16.23 -6.46 6.18
CA LYS A 77 16.33 -7.64 5.31
C LYS A 77 16.31 -8.93 6.15
N ARG A 78 17.01 -8.95 7.28
CA ARG A 78 17.00 -10.09 8.23
C ARG A 78 15.61 -10.34 8.80
N ILE A 79 14.91 -9.29 9.24
CA ILE A 79 13.54 -9.38 9.77
C ILE A 79 12.58 -9.88 8.69
N TRP A 80 12.73 -9.41 7.46
CA TRP A 80 11.93 -9.89 6.34
C TRP A 80 12.14 -11.37 6.05
N GLN A 81 13.39 -11.85 6.07
CA GLN A 81 13.71 -13.26 5.86
C GLN A 81 13.26 -14.13 7.03
N TRP A 82 13.29 -13.58 8.25
CA TRP A 82 12.85 -14.28 9.44
C TRP A 82 11.35 -14.61 9.38
N THR A 83 11.03 -15.86 9.69
CA THR A 83 9.66 -16.34 9.79
C THR A 83 9.48 -16.96 11.18
N PRO A 84 8.55 -16.46 12.01
CA PRO A 84 8.35 -16.99 13.34
C PRO A 84 7.75 -18.39 13.27
N ASN A 85 8.39 -19.36 13.91
CA ASN A 85 7.93 -20.77 13.95
C ASN A 85 6.68 -21.00 14.82
N GLN A 86 6.20 -19.98 15.53
CA GLN A 86 5.07 -20.12 16.45
C GLN A 86 3.72 -19.99 15.74
N ARG A 87 2.78 -20.85 16.16
CA ARG A 87 1.37 -20.76 15.77
C ARG A 87 0.81 -19.40 16.18
N ARG A 88 0.20 -18.69 15.22
CA ARG A 88 -0.42 -17.38 15.49
C ARG A 88 -1.56 -17.52 16.49
N LYS A 89 -1.66 -16.59 17.44
CA LYS A 89 -2.75 -16.54 18.43
C LYS A 89 -4.11 -16.41 17.72
N ARG A 90 -5.14 -17.04 18.30
CA ARG A 90 -6.53 -16.94 17.85
C ARG A 90 -6.97 -15.46 17.88
N GLY A 91 -7.65 -15.01 16.82
CA GLY A 91 -8.13 -13.62 16.68
C GLY A 91 -7.21 -12.68 15.89
N ARG A 92 -5.94 -13.03 15.67
CA ARG A 92 -5.07 -12.25 14.78
C ARG A 92 -5.45 -12.53 13.31
N PRO A 93 -5.56 -11.50 12.44
CA PRO A 93 -5.80 -11.71 11.02
C PRO A 93 -4.78 -12.70 10.43
N PRO A 94 -5.23 -13.66 9.60
CA PRO A 94 -4.35 -14.65 9.00
C PRO A 94 -3.42 -14.03 7.96
N ARG A 95 -3.83 -12.91 7.34
CA ARG A 95 -3.05 -12.20 6.32
C ARG A 95 -1.84 -11.51 6.93
N CYS A 96 -0.69 -11.67 6.30
CA CYS A 96 0.53 -10.98 6.67
C CYS A 96 1.00 -10.03 5.56
N TRP A 97 1.97 -9.20 5.91
CA TRP A 97 2.48 -8.20 4.98
C TRP A 97 3.25 -8.83 3.80
N LYS A 98 3.83 -10.03 3.96
CA LYS A 98 4.41 -10.78 2.84
C LYS A 98 3.33 -11.11 1.82
N ASP A 99 2.19 -11.61 2.27
CA ASP A 99 1.05 -11.94 1.40
C ASP A 99 0.59 -10.70 0.61
N ASP A 100 0.46 -9.55 1.28
CA ASP A 100 0.09 -8.29 0.63
C ASP A 100 1.09 -7.85 -0.46
N VAL A 101 2.40 -8.09 -0.27
CA VAL A 101 3.43 -7.80 -1.28
C VAL A 101 3.33 -8.78 -2.45
N MET A 102 3.16 -10.07 -2.17
CA MET A 102 3.03 -11.11 -3.21
C MET A 102 1.78 -10.88 -4.07
N ASP A 103 0.65 -10.55 -3.44
CA ASP A 103 -0.59 -10.20 -4.14
C ASP A 103 -0.39 -8.96 -5.03
N SER A 104 0.32 -7.94 -4.52
CA SER A 104 0.61 -6.71 -5.27
C SER A 104 1.54 -6.96 -6.47
N MET A 105 2.51 -7.88 -6.33
CA MET A 105 3.41 -8.32 -7.40
C MET A 105 2.65 -9.13 -8.45
N ALA A 106 1.85 -10.10 -8.03
CA ALA A 106 1.03 -10.94 -8.91
C ALA A 106 0.06 -10.10 -9.75
N ALA A 107 -0.65 -9.16 -9.11
CA ALA A 107 -1.58 -8.24 -9.79
C ALA A 107 -0.90 -7.38 -10.88
N ARG A 108 0.43 -7.17 -10.78
CA ARG A 108 1.22 -6.35 -11.72
C ARG A 108 2.11 -7.19 -12.64
N GLY A 109 2.07 -8.51 -12.53
CA GLY A 109 2.92 -9.43 -13.30
C GLY A 109 4.42 -9.20 -13.07
N LEU A 110 4.81 -8.83 -11.84
CA LEU A 110 6.20 -8.68 -11.44
C LEU A 110 6.75 -10.03 -10.97
N ASN A 111 7.90 -10.43 -11.52
CA ASN A 111 8.54 -11.69 -11.20
C ASN A 111 9.66 -11.53 -10.16
N GLU A 112 10.08 -12.67 -9.59
CA GLU A 112 11.23 -12.71 -8.69
C GLU A 112 12.51 -12.25 -9.42
N GLY A 113 13.29 -11.35 -8.80
CA GLY A 113 14.51 -10.79 -9.39
C GLY A 113 14.31 -9.52 -10.22
N ASP A 114 13.08 -9.16 -10.62
CA ASP A 114 12.78 -7.93 -11.37
C ASP A 114 13.20 -6.66 -10.61
N TRP A 115 13.35 -6.74 -9.28
CA TRP A 115 13.81 -5.64 -8.43
C TRP A 115 15.27 -5.24 -8.65
N ASN A 116 16.09 -6.09 -9.30
CA ASN A 116 17.48 -5.77 -9.59
C ASN A 116 17.58 -4.61 -10.58
N ASP A 117 16.69 -4.57 -11.56
CA ASP A 117 16.55 -3.43 -12.47
C ASP A 117 15.65 -2.37 -11.83
N ARG A 118 16.24 -1.22 -11.49
CA ARG A 118 15.51 -0.11 -10.86
C ARG A 118 14.48 0.54 -11.78
N SER A 119 14.77 0.63 -13.07
CA SER A 119 13.88 1.25 -14.05
C SER A 119 12.68 0.36 -14.31
N ARG A 120 12.93 -0.94 -14.56
CA ARG A 120 11.86 -1.94 -14.73
C ARG A 120 11.00 -2.08 -13.48
N TRP A 121 11.61 -2.10 -12.30
CA TRP A 121 10.86 -2.19 -11.04
C TRP A 121 9.97 -0.97 -10.80
N LYS A 122 10.47 0.23 -11.09
CA LYS A 122 9.69 1.46 -10.95
C LYS A 122 8.49 1.44 -11.90
N LEU A 123 8.72 1.14 -13.18
CA LEU A 123 7.68 1.08 -14.20
C LEU A 123 6.65 -0.02 -13.89
N GLY A 124 7.09 -1.20 -13.49
CA GLY A 124 6.19 -2.30 -13.15
C GLY A 124 5.42 -2.10 -11.83
N SER A 125 5.92 -1.24 -10.94
CA SER A 125 5.18 -0.83 -9.73
C SER A 125 4.13 0.24 -9.99
N GLU A 126 4.22 0.95 -11.12
CA GLU A 126 3.20 1.86 -11.58
C GLU A 126 1.99 1.08 -12.12
N ARG A 127 0.82 1.72 -12.12
CA ARG A 127 -0.41 1.08 -12.58
C ARG A 127 -0.28 0.82 -14.08
N ARG A 128 -0.51 -0.42 -14.54
CA ARG A 128 -0.83 -0.63 -15.96
C ARG A 128 -2.20 -0.01 -16.19
N ARG A 129 -2.32 0.94 -17.11
CA ARG A 129 -3.63 1.36 -17.61
C ARG A 129 -4.29 0.09 -18.17
N GLN A 130 -5.39 -0.34 -17.56
CA GLN A 130 -6.26 -1.30 -18.25
C GLN A 130 -6.94 -0.52 -19.39
N PRO A 131 -6.91 -1.03 -20.62
CA PRO A 131 -7.61 -0.41 -21.75
C PRO A 131 -9.13 -0.42 -21.54
#